data_AF-A0A7W5ZRX0-F1
#
_entry.id   AF-A0A7W5ZRX0-F1
#
_cell.length_a   1.000
_cell.length_b   1.000
_cell.length_c   1.000
_cell.angle_alpha   90.00
_cell.angle_beta   90.00
_cell.angle_gamma   90.00
#
_symmetry.space_group_name_H-M   'P 1'
#
loop_
_entity.id
_entity.type
_entity.pdbx_description
1 polymer ?
#
loop_
_entity_poly.entity_id
_entity_poly.type
_entity_poly.pdbx_seq_one_letter_code
_entity_poly.pdbx_strand_id
1 'polypeptide(L)'
;MGQPESAAERESRREGRGRLSSIEMLPEECDEDIAWANAELREKKMPQTEILRQFNGRLADRGLKGISKGAFSRWSVRVAIEVRKLDASRKLMNEVLAQLQPGERSDSMIAATELLKYRILEQVMSEDEPDPKLLLNATLALQRLSSTAARESAVQRRDKLDQAADATRAAEQQKQAQAEADAAARVEKIAGEAGLNADRIAAIRKGVLGLAA
;
A
#
# COMPACT_ATOMS: atom_id res chain seq x y z
N MET A 1 48.49 -28.77 19.41
CA MET A 1 47.70 -28.26 18.26
C MET A 1 46.26 -28.16 18.70
N GLY A 2 45.74 -26.95 18.93
CA GLY A 2 44.33 -26.75 19.27
C GLY A 2 43.48 -26.86 18.01
N GLN A 3 42.42 -27.66 18.05
CA GLN A 3 41.50 -27.77 16.92
C GLN A 3 40.86 -26.41 16.62
N PRO A 4 40.62 -26.07 15.34
CA PRO A 4 39.98 -24.82 14.98
C PRO A 4 38.52 -24.84 15.43
N GLU A 5 38.19 -23.96 16.38
CA GLU A 5 36.82 -23.66 16.81
C GLU A 5 35.89 -23.43 15.62
N SER A 6 34.75 -24.13 15.63
CA SER A 6 33.75 -24.05 14.57
C SER A 6 33.10 -22.66 14.52
N ALA A 7 32.61 -22.25 13.34
CA ALA A 7 31.95 -20.95 13.17
C ALA A 7 30.74 -20.78 14.10
N ALA A 8 29.98 -21.86 14.33
CA ALA A 8 28.82 -21.90 15.23
C ALA A 8 29.20 -21.70 16.72
N GLU A 9 30.35 -22.21 17.17
CA GLU A 9 30.84 -21.99 18.54
C GLU A 9 31.37 -20.56 18.77
N ARG A 10 31.74 -19.86 17.70
CA ARG A 10 32.12 -18.44 17.74
C ARG A 10 30.90 -17.53 17.75
N GLU A 11 29.83 -17.96 17.10
CA GLU A 11 28.56 -17.23 16.98
C GLU A 11 27.75 -17.27 18.28
N SER A 12 27.59 -18.45 18.88
CA SER A 12 26.93 -18.62 20.19
C SER A 12 27.63 -17.89 21.35
N ARG A 13 28.93 -17.60 21.22
CA ARG A 13 29.68 -16.78 22.19
C ARG A 13 29.44 -15.28 22.05
N ARG A 14 28.92 -14.83 20.90
CA ARG A 14 28.66 -13.42 20.57
C ARG A 14 27.23 -12.98 20.89
N GLU A 15 26.29 -13.91 21.00
CA GLU A 15 24.96 -13.63 21.57
C GLU A 15 25.09 -13.34 23.07
N GLY A 16 25.16 -12.05 23.40
CA GLY A 16 25.01 -11.61 24.79
C GLY A 16 23.70 -12.15 25.36
N ARG A 17 23.71 -12.54 26.64
CA ARG A 17 22.64 -13.24 27.39
C ARG A 17 21.30 -12.48 27.52
N GLY A 18 20.79 -11.85 26.45
CA GLY A 18 19.50 -11.16 26.41
C GLY A 18 19.35 -9.98 27.37
N ARG A 19 20.43 -9.47 27.98
CA ARG A 19 20.31 -8.34 28.93
C ARG A 19 20.15 -7.03 28.16
N LEU A 20 19.10 -6.28 28.53
CA LEU A 20 18.89 -4.90 28.10
C LEU A 20 20.16 -4.08 28.38
N SER A 21 20.52 -3.24 27.43
CA SER A 21 21.63 -2.29 27.57
C SER A 21 21.30 -1.26 28.63
N SER A 22 22.32 -0.61 29.18
CA SER A 22 22.12 0.49 30.14
C SER A 22 21.33 1.68 29.58
N ILE A 23 21.21 1.78 28.25
CA ILE A 23 20.40 2.80 27.57
C ILE A 23 18.94 2.35 27.51
N GLU A 24 18.68 1.07 27.24
CA GLU A 24 17.33 0.48 27.23
C GLU A 24 16.73 0.32 28.65
N MET A 25 17.54 0.51 29.69
CA MET A 25 17.09 0.53 31.09
C MET A 25 16.85 1.95 31.62
N LEU A 26 17.02 2.99 30.78
CA LEU A 26 16.71 4.35 31.20
C LEU A 26 15.19 4.52 31.40
N PRO A 27 14.76 5.41 32.30
CA PRO A 27 13.35 5.74 32.47
C PRO A 27 12.73 6.36 31.19
N GLU A 28 11.42 6.24 31.04
CA GLU A 28 10.63 6.77 29.88
C GLU A 28 10.81 8.28 29.67
N GLU A 29 11.07 9.02 30.75
CA GLU A 29 11.42 10.46 30.69
C GLU A 29 12.68 10.75 29.85
N CYS A 30 13.52 9.75 29.56
CA CYS A 30 14.68 9.88 28.67
C CYS A 30 14.40 9.51 27.21
N ASP A 31 13.18 9.11 26.84
CA ASP A 31 12.85 8.63 25.50
C ASP A 31 13.17 9.67 24.42
N GLU A 32 12.94 10.95 24.70
CA GLU A 32 13.29 12.05 23.79
C GLU A 32 14.80 12.16 23.57
N ASP A 33 15.60 11.93 24.61
CA ASP A 33 17.06 12.00 24.53
C ASP A 33 17.63 10.77 23.80
N ILE A 34 17.01 9.61 23.99
CA ILE A 34 17.32 8.38 23.25
C ILE A 34 16.96 8.55 21.77
N ALA A 35 15.80 9.14 21.47
CA ALA A 35 15.37 9.46 20.11
C ALA A 35 16.32 10.46 19.44
N TRP A 36 16.76 11.50 20.18
CA TRP A 36 17.78 12.43 19.71
C TRP A 36 19.10 11.71 19.38
N ALA A 37 19.62 10.88 20.27
CA ALA A 37 20.87 10.14 20.03
C ALA A 37 20.75 9.20 18.81
N ASN A 38 19.60 8.56 18.62
CA ASN A 38 19.30 7.74 17.45
C ASN A 38 19.28 8.55 16.15
N ALA A 39 18.73 9.77 16.17
CA ALA A 39 18.70 10.67 15.02
C ALA A 39 20.12 11.10 14.64
N GLU A 40 20.93 11.56 15.59
CA GLU A 40 22.33 11.96 15.35
C GLU A 40 23.18 10.82 14.79
N LEU A 41 23.04 9.60 15.33
CA LEU A 41 23.72 8.41 14.82
C LEU A 41 23.31 8.08 13.37
N ARG A 42 22.06 8.36 12.99
CA ARG A 42 21.55 8.15 11.63
C ARG A 42 22.08 9.20 10.65
N GLU A 43 22.13 10.47 11.08
CA GLU A 43 22.61 11.56 10.24
C GLU A 43 24.10 11.47 9.91
N LYS A 44 24.90 10.84 10.80
CA LYS A 44 26.35 10.64 10.62
C LYS A 44 27.15 11.94 10.43
N LYS A 45 26.62 13.08 10.87
CA LYS A 45 27.30 14.38 10.81
C LYS A 45 28.19 14.64 12.03
N MET A 46 27.90 13.98 13.15
CA MET A 46 28.60 14.17 14.42
C MET A 46 29.38 12.91 14.81
N PRO A 47 30.62 13.02 15.32
CA PRO A 47 31.36 11.86 15.78
C PRO A 47 30.69 11.24 17.01
N GLN A 48 30.74 9.92 17.11
CA GLN A 48 30.07 9.16 18.17
C GLN A 48 30.44 9.62 19.59
N THR A 49 31.70 10.01 19.79
CA THR A 49 32.20 10.49 21.08
C THR A 49 31.53 11.79 21.51
N GLU A 50 31.21 12.66 20.55
CA GLU A 50 30.54 13.93 20.79
C GLU A 50 29.04 13.71 21.03
N ILE A 51 28.41 12.80 20.28
CA ILE A 51 27.02 12.38 20.53
C ILE A 51 26.89 11.83 21.96
N LEU A 52 27.81 10.96 22.39
CA LEU A 52 27.84 10.44 23.76
C LEU A 52 28.02 11.55 24.81
N ARG A 53 28.90 12.52 24.55
CA ARG A 53 29.15 13.63 25.46
C ARG A 53 27.87 14.44 25.69
N GLN A 54 27.17 14.79 24.61
CA GLN A 54 25.92 15.55 24.67
C GLN A 54 24.78 14.72 25.26
N PHE A 55 24.69 13.43 24.93
CA PHE A 55 23.71 12.51 25.51
C PHE A 55 23.87 12.43 27.04
N ASN A 56 25.09 12.27 27.54
CA ASN A 56 25.35 12.27 28.97
C ASN A 56 25.09 13.63 29.64
N GLY A 57 25.23 14.74 28.91
CA GLY A 57 24.81 16.06 29.38
C GLY A 57 23.30 16.11 29.63
N ARG A 58 22.51 15.67 28.65
CA ARG A 58 21.05 15.57 28.76
C ARG A 58 20.61 14.68 29.92
N LEU A 59 21.29 13.54 30.13
CA LEU A 59 21.03 12.67 31.29
C LEU A 59 21.38 13.36 32.63
N ALA A 60 22.47 14.12 32.67
CA ALA A 60 22.88 14.83 33.87
C ALA A 60 21.90 15.96 34.25
N ASP A 61 21.32 16.66 33.26
CA ASP A 61 20.28 17.68 33.49
C ASP A 61 19.03 17.08 34.16
N ARG A 62 18.80 15.77 33.97
CA ARG A 62 17.74 14.99 34.61
C ARG A 62 18.18 14.30 35.92
N GLY A 63 19.42 14.54 36.37
CA GLY A 63 19.97 13.93 37.59
C GLY A 63 20.33 12.45 37.45
N LEU A 64 20.41 11.92 36.22
CA LEU A 64 20.70 10.51 35.95
C LEU A 64 22.19 10.27 35.72
N LYS A 65 22.63 9.03 36.01
CA LYS A 65 24.00 8.60 35.76
C LYS A 65 24.26 8.47 34.27
N GLY A 66 25.34 9.08 33.80
CA GLY A 66 25.79 8.98 32.41
C GLY A 66 26.15 7.55 31.99
N ILE A 67 26.04 7.30 30.69
CA ILE A 67 26.36 6.04 30.03
C ILE A 67 27.86 5.97 29.71
N SER A 68 28.45 4.79 29.89
CA SER A 68 29.85 4.56 29.54
C SER A 68 30.08 4.48 28.03
N LYS A 69 31.28 4.84 27.58
CA LYS A 69 31.69 4.74 26.17
C LYS A 69 31.46 3.36 25.56
N GLY A 70 31.80 2.30 26.30
CA GLY A 70 31.63 0.93 25.83
C GLY A 70 30.16 0.53 25.69
N ALA A 71 29.29 0.97 26.61
CA ALA A 71 27.86 0.69 26.53
C ALA A 71 27.21 1.42 25.34
N PHE A 72 27.55 2.70 25.15
CA PHE A 72 27.06 3.49 24.02
C PHE A 72 27.55 2.96 22.67
N SER A 73 28.81 2.52 22.59
CA SER A 73 29.37 1.93 21.38
C SER A 73 28.68 0.62 20.95
N ARG A 74 28.39 -0.27 21.91
CA ARG A 74 27.64 -1.49 21.59
C ARG A 74 26.20 -1.20 21.16
N TRP A 75 25.54 -0.27 21.86
CA TRP A 75 24.19 0.14 21.50
C TRP A 75 24.13 0.79 20.12
N SER A 76 25.04 1.70 19.78
CA SER A 76 25.06 2.33 18.46
C SER A 76 25.30 1.35 17.32
N VAL A 77 26.12 0.32 17.54
CA VAL A 77 26.38 -0.73 16.55
C VAL A 77 25.12 -1.53 16.31
N ARG A 78 24.39 -1.91 17.38
CA ARG A 78 23.09 -2.58 17.28
C ARG A 78 22.09 -1.73 16.50
N VAL A 79 21.93 -0.44 16.87
CA VAL A 79 21.06 0.50 16.14
C VAL A 79 21.46 0.61 14.67
N ALA A 80 22.76 0.67 14.36
CA ALA A 80 23.23 0.76 12.98
C ALA A 80 22.92 -0.52 12.16
N ILE A 81 22.95 -1.69 12.79
CA ILE A 81 22.54 -2.96 12.16
C ILE A 81 21.04 -2.90 11.83
N GLU A 82 20.19 -2.52 12.80
CA GLU A 82 18.74 -2.41 12.59
C GLU A 82 18.37 -1.39 11.51
N VAL A 83 19.03 -0.23 11.49
CA VAL A 83 18.80 0.78 10.45
C VAL A 83 19.20 0.24 9.07
N ARG A 84 20.31 -0.49 8.95
CA ARG A 84 20.72 -1.12 7.67
C ARG A 84 19.71 -2.18 7.22
N LYS A 85 19.19 -2.97 8.14
CA LYS A 85 18.14 -3.97 7.90
C LYS A 85 16.87 -3.31 7.34
N LEU A 86 16.41 -2.22 7.96
CA LEU A 86 15.27 -1.43 7.48
C LEU A 86 15.52 -0.82 6.09
N ASP A 87 16.71 -0.27 5.84
CA ASP A 87 17.04 0.31 4.54
C ASP A 87 17.15 -0.75 3.44
N ALA A 88 17.67 -1.94 3.75
CA ALA A 88 17.69 -3.07 2.82
C ALA A 88 16.26 -3.51 2.45
N SER A 89 15.38 -3.62 3.45
CA SER A 89 13.96 -3.92 3.23
C SER A 89 13.29 -2.88 2.33
N ARG A 90 13.50 -1.57 2.60
CA ARG A 90 12.97 -0.49 1.76
C ARG A 90 13.46 -0.56 0.32
N LYS A 91 14.74 -0.85 0.10
CA LYS A 91 15.31 -0.99 -1.25
C LYS A 91 14.69 -2.17 -2.00
N LEU A 92 14.59 -3.33 -1.35
CA LEU A 92 13.95 -4.52 -1.92
C LEU A 92 12.49 -4.22 -2.29
N MET A 93 11.75 -3.54 -1.42
CA MET A 93 10.37 -3.15 -1.68
C MET A 93 10.24 -2.17 -2.84
N ASN A 94 11.12 -1.18 -2.95
CA ASN A 94 11.12 -0.25 -4.07
C ASN A 94 11.38 -0.97 -5.40
N GLU A 95 12.28 -1.95 -5.42
CA GLU A 95 12.54 -2.78 -6.59
C GLU A 95 11.31 -3.62 -6.98
N VAL A 96 10.66 -4.25 -5.99
CA VAL A 96 9.41 -5.01 -6.22
C VAL A 96 8.32 -4.10 -6.77
N LEU A 97 8.13 -2.91 -6.19
CA LEU A 97 7.14 -1.94 -6.65
C LEU A 97 7.45 -1.36 -8.03
N ALA A 98 8.72 -1.20 -8.40
CA ALA A 98 9.13 -0.71 -9.71
C ALA A 98 8.77 -1.67 -10.84
N GLN A 99 8.65 -2.97 -10.53
CA GLN A 99 8.21 -4.00 -11.49
C GLN A 99 6.68 -4.06 -11.65
N LEU A 100 5.91 -3.36 -10.82
CA LEU A 100 4.45 -3.29 -10.90
C LEU A 100 4.02 -2.17 -11.85
N GLN A 101 3.16 -2.48 -12.82
CA GLN A 101 2.71 -1.49 -13.81
C GLN A 101 1.69 -0.50 -13.20
N PRO A 102 1.72 0.79 -13.60
CA PRO A 102 0.72 1.77 -13.18
C PRO A 102 -0.65 1.41 -13.78
N GLY A 103 -1.56 0.89 -12.95
CA GLY A 103 -2.90 0.46 -13.37
C GLY A 103 -3.42 -0.77 -12.63
N GLU A 104 -2.54 -1.54 -11.98
CA GLU A 104 -2.85 -2.76 -11.22
C GLU A 104 -3.00 -2.53 -9.70
N ARG A 105 -3.23 -1.29 -9.26
CA ARG A 105 -3.42 -0.98 -7.82
C ARG A 105 -4.85 -1.29 -7.39
N SER A 106 -5.18 -2.56 -7.25
CA SER A 106 -6.35 -2.99 -6.48
C SER A 106 -6.05 -2.89 -4.97
N ASP A 107 -7.08 -2.71 -4.15
CA ASP A 107 -6.95 -2.73 -2.68
C ASP A 107 -6.33 -4.05 -2.19
N SER A 108 -6.59 -5.15 -2.90
CA SER A 108 -5.97 -6.46 -2.66
C SER A 108 -4.47 -6.49 -2.94
N MET A 109 -3.99 -5.75 -3.94
CA MET A 109 -2.56 -5.63 -4.26
C MET A 109 -1.83 -4.79 -3.21
N ILE A 110 -2.47 -3.72 -2.73
CA ILE A 110 -1.96 -2.90 -1.62
C ILE A 110 -1.87 -3.75 -0.34
N ALA A 111 -2.93 -4.48 0.01
CA ALA A 111 -2.93 -5.37 1.17
C ALA A 111 -1.89 -6.48 1.09
N ALA A 112 -1.70 -7.11 -0.08
CA ALA A 112 -0.67 -8.11 -0.30
C ALA A 112 0.75 -7.53 -0.18
N THR A 113 0.94 -6.30 -0.65
CA THR A 113 2.21 -5.57 -0.50
C THR A 113 2.48 -5.23 0.97
N GLU A 114 1.47 -4.78 1.72
CA GLU A 114 1.56 -4.53 3.16
C GLU A 114 1.92 -5.80 3.95
N LEU A 115 1.28 -6.93 3.61
CA LEU A 115 1.56 -8.23 4.21
C LEU A 115 2.98 -8.72 3.92
N LEU A 116 3.48 -8.50 2.70
CA LEU A 116 4.85 -8.83 2.33
C LEU A 116 5.86 -7.94 3.05
N LYS A 117 5.60 -6.62 3.19
CA LYS A 117 6.45 -5.74 4.00
C LYS A 117 6.59 -6.30 5.41
N TYR A 118 5.47 -6.71 6.01
CA TYR A 118 5.46 -7.27 7.36
C TYR A 118 6.25 -8.59 7.43
N ARG A 119 6.09 -9.49 6.46
CA ARG A 119 6.81 -10.76 6.41
C ARG A 119 8.31 -10.63 6.15
N ILE A 120 8.71 -9.77 5.21
CA ILE A 120 10.12 -9.49 4.94
C ILE A 120 10.74 -8.82 6.17
N LEU A 121 10.02 -7.90 6.82
CA LEU A 121 10.48 -7.30 8.08
C LEU A 121 10.65 -8.37 9.15
N GLU A 122 9.65 -9.21 9.42
CA GLU A 122 9.76 -10.32 10.38
C GLU A 122 10.97 -11.21 10.08
N GLN A 123 11.19 -11.60 8.83
CA GLN A 123 12.31 -12.46 8.45
C GLN A 123 13.67 -11.77 8.66
N VAL A 124 13.81 -10.52 8.21
CA VAL A 124 15.04 -9.72 8.35
C VAL A 124 15.35 -9.40 9.82
N MET A 125 14.31 -9.25 10.64
CA MET A 125 14.44 -9.00 12.07
C MET A 125 14.71 -10.30 12.85
N SER A 126 14.26 -11.46 12.36
CA SER A 126 14.42 -12.77 13.03
C SER A 126 15.71 -13.50 12.67
N GLU A 127 16.31 -13.24 11.51
CA GLU A 127 17.53 -13.89 11.03
C GLU A 127 18.58 -12.84 10.64
N ASP A 128 19.87 -13.09 10.95
CA ASP A 128 20.96 -12.20 10.53
C ASP A 128 21.26 -12.30 9.02
N GLU A 129 20.84 -13.39 8.38
CA GLU A 129 20.92 -13.61 6.94
C GLU A 129 19.60 -14.24 6.44
N PRO A 130 18.71 -13.48 5.78
CA PRO A 130 17.41 -13.99 5.35
C PRO A 130 17.56 -14.99 4.20
N ASP A 131 16.90 -16.15 4.29
CA ASP A 131 16.96 -17.19 3.24
C ASP A 131 16.55 -16.64 1.85
N PRO A 132 17.49 -16.62 0.88
CA PRO A 132 17.23 -16.12 -0.48
C PRO A 132 16.10 -16.86 -1.21
N LYS A 133 15.90 -18.16 -0.95
CA LYS A 133 14.80 -18.92 -1.58
C LYS A 133 13.44 -18.50 -1.04
N LEU A 134 13.34 -18.23 0.25
CA LEU A 134 12.11 -17.74 0.87
C LEU A 134 11.75 -16.34 0.36
N LEU A 135 12.73 -15.43 0.25
CA LEU A 135 12.53 -14.10 -0.35
C LEU A 135 12.09 -14.19 -1.83
N LEU A 136 12.70 -15.09 -2.59
CA LEU A 136 12.32 -15.34 -3.98
C LEU A 136 10.89 -15.88 -4.08
N ASN A 137 10.52 -16.84 -3.24
CA ASN A 137 9.17 -17.41 -3.21
C ASN A 137 8.11 -16.35 -2.86
N ALA A 138 8.42 -15.47 -1.91
CA ALA A 138 7.53 -14.39 -1.51
C ALA A 138 7.35 -13.35 -2.65
N THR A 139 8.44 -13.01 -3.34
CA THR A 139 8.41 -12.15 -4.53
C THR A 139 7.59 -12.77 -5.66
N LEU A 140 7.79 -14.06 -5.94
CA LEU A 140 7.04 -14.80 -6.96
C LEU A 140 5.55 -14.91 -6.63
N ALA A 141 5.20 -15.07 -5.35
CA ALA A 141 3.80 -15.07 -4.90
C ALA A 141 3.14 -13.70 -5.17
N LEU A 142 3.85 -12.60 -4.93
CA LEU A 142 3.36 -11.27 -5.25
C LEU A 142 3.17 -11.05 -6.76
N GLN A 143 4.14 -11.47 -7.56
CA GLN A 143 4.06 -11.34 -9.01
C GLN A 143 2.82 -12.09 -9.56
N ARG A 144 2.51 -13.26 -8.98
CA ARG A 144 1.30 -14.02 -9.30
C ARG A 144 0.02 -13.28 -8.86
N LEU A 145 0.00 -12.71 -7.66
CA LEU A 145 -1.12 -11.89 -7.16
C LEU A 145 -1.35 -10.65 -8.03
N SER A 146 -0.30 -9.95 -8.48
CA SER A 146 -0.41 -8.82 -9.42
C SER A 146 -1.05 -9.24 -10.73
N SER A 147 -0.60 -10.37 -11.29
CA SER A 147 -1.14 -10.87 -12.55
C SER A 147 -2.61 -11.30 -12.46
N THR A 148 -3.09 -11.64 -11.27
CA THR A 148 -4.51 -11.96 -11.02
C THR A 148 -5.34 -10.71 -10.82
N ALA A 149 -4.84 -9.74 -10.04
CA ALA A 149 -5.46 -8.42 -9.89
C ALA A 149 -5.59 -7.68 -11.24
N ALA A 150 -4.59 -7.80 -12.12
CA ALA A 150 -4.61 -7.26 -13.48
C ALA A 150 -5.78 -7.78 -14.30
N ARG A 151 -6.02 -9.11 -14.24
CA ARG A 151 -7.12 -9.78 -14.95
C ARG A 151 -8.47 -9.35 -14.40
N GLU A 152 -8.62 -9.26 -13.09
CA GLU A 152 -9.84 -8.77 -12.45
C GLU A 152 -10.14 -7.33 -12.85
N SER A 153 -9.13 -6.46 -12.89
CA SER A 153 -9.29 -5.07 -13.32
C SER A 153 -9.72 -4.95 -14.79
N ALA A 154 -9.25 -5.85 -15.65
CA ALA A 154 -9.62 -5.90 -17.06
C ALA A 154 -11.07 -6.36 -17.24
N VAL A 155 -11.51 -7.35 -16.45
CA VAL A 155 -12.91 -7.80 -16.42
C VAL A 155 -13.82 -6.68 -15.93
N GLN A 156 -13.50 -6.04 -14.80
CA GLN A 156 -14.29 -4.92 -14.28
C GLN A 156 -14.37 -3.73 -15.26
N ARG A 157 -13.29 -3.47 -16.03
CA ARG A 157 -13.29 -2.42 -17.04
C ARG A 157 -14.20 -2.76 -18.22
N ARG A 158 -14.22 -4.03 -18.63
CA ARG A 158 -15.13 -4.52 -19.67
C ARG A 158 -16.59 -4.43 -19.20
N ASP A 159 -16.88 -4.89 -17.99
CA ASP A 159 -18.23 -4.85 -17.43
C ASP A 159 -18.77 -3.41 -17.32
N LYS A 160 -17.92 -2.44 -16.95
CA LYS A 160 -18.29 -1.02 -16.92
C LYS A 160 -18.58 -0.45 -18.32
N LEU A 161 -17.82 -0.87 -19.33
CA LEU A 161 -18.05 -0.45 -20.71
C LEU A 161 -19.36 -1.03 -21.25
N ASP A 162 -19.65 -2.30 -20.95
CA ASP A 162 -20.90 -2.95 -21.34
C ASP A 162 -22.10 -2.28 -20.66
N GLN A 163 -22.01 -1.99 -19.37
CA GLN A 163 -23.05 -1.25 -18.63
C GLN A 163 -23.29 0.16 -19.20
N ALA A 164 -22.22 0.88 -19.59
CA ALA A 164 -22.35 2.20 -20.19
C ALA A 164 -23.01 2.14 -21.59
N ALA A 165 -22.69 1.11 -22.37
CA ALA A 165 -23.30 0.88 -23.67
C ALA A 165 -24.78 0.51 -23.56
N ASP A 166 -25.16 -0.28 -22.56
CA ASP A 166 -26.55 -0.64 -22.28
C ASP A 166 -27.35 0.57 -21.77
N ALA A 167 -26.77 1.39 -20.89
CA ALA A 167 -27.39 2.63 -20.42
C ALA A 167 -27.61 3.64 -21.56
N THR A 168 -26.66 3.73 -22.50
CA THR A 168 -26.78 4.60 -23.69
C THR A 168 -27.92 4.13 -24.59
N ARG A 169 -28.01 2.82 -24.87
CA ARG A 169 -29.09 2.23 -25.66
C ARG A 169 -30.46 2.44 -25.00
N ALA A 170 -30.55 2.27 -23.68
CA ALA A 170 -31.78 2.52 -22.94
C ALA A 170 -32.20 4.00 -23.01
N ALA A 171 -31.24 4.93 -22.91
CA ALA A 171 -31.51 6.36 -23.03
C ALA A 171 -31.95 6.76 -24.46
N GLU A 172 -31.38 6.14 -25.49
CA GLU A 172 -31.81 6.35 -26.89
C GLU A 172 -33.23 5.82 -27.13
N GLN A 173 -33.56 4.63 -26.62
CA GLN A 173 -34.91 4.07 -26.69
C GLN A 173 -35.93 4.95 -25.96
N GLN A 174 -35.59 5.47 -24.77
CA GLN A 174 -36.45 6.40 -24.05
C GLN A 174 -36.67 7.71 -24.83
N LYS A 175 -35.62 8.26 -25.46
CA LYS A 175 -35.76 9.46 -26.31
C LYS A 175 -36.65 9.20 -27.52
N GLN A 176 -36.53 8.05 -28.16
CA GLN A 176 -37.40 7.67 -29.29
C GLN A 176 -38.85 7.51 -28.85
N ALA A 177 -39.11 6.78 -27.76
CA ALA A 177 -40.45 6.63 -27.20
C ALA A 177 -41.08 7.97 -26.81
N GLN A 178 -40.29 8.88 -26.22
CA GLN A 178 -40.76 10.24 -25.89
C GLN A 178 -41.07 11.05 -27.15
N ALA A 179 -40.22 10.99 -28.18
CA ALA A 179 -40.45 11.68 -29.44
C ALA A 179 -41.70 11.17 -30.18
N GLU A 180 -41.94 9.86 -30.15
CA GLU A 180 -43.15 9.24 -30.69
C GLU A 180 -44.41 9.67 -29.93
N ALA A 181 -44.35 9.71 -28.59
CA ALA A 181 -45.45 10.20 -27.75
C ALA A 181 -45.76 11.68 -28.00
N ASP A 182 -44.72 12.52 -28.09
CA ASP A 182 -44.86 13.95 -28.37
C ASP A 182 -45.42 14.19 -29.79
N ALA A 183 -44.99 13.40 -30.77
CA ALA A 183 -45.52 13.43 -32.13
C ALA A 183 -47.01 13.04 -32.17
N ALA A 184 -47.39 11.98 -31.45
CA ALA A 184 -48.78 11.56 -31.33
C ALA A 184 -49.68 12.66 -30.73
N ALA A 185 -49.23 13.29 -29.64
CA ALA A 185 -49.96 14.38 -28.99
C ALA A 185 -50.12 15.60 -29.91
N ARG A 186 -49.09 15.94 -30.71
CA ARG A 186 -49.17 17.03 -31.69
C ARG A 186 -50.16 16.72 -32.82
N VAL A 187 -50.15 15.50 -33.34
CA VAL A 187 -51.09 15.07 -34.38
C VAL A 187 -52.53 15.14 -33.89
N GLU A 188 -52.78 14.70 -32.66
CA GLU A 188 -54.11 14.76 -32.04
C GLU A 188 -54.60 16.20 -31.88
N LYS A 189 -53.73 17.10 -31.40
CA LYS A 189 -54.05 18.53 -31.28
C LYS A 189 -54.40 19.16 -32.64
N ILE A 190 -53.55 18.95 -33.65
CA ILE A 190 -53.77 19.49 -35.00
C ILE A 190 -55.07 18.94 -35.61
N ALA A 191 -55.34 17.64 -35.43
CA ALA A 191 -56.53 17.02 -35.99
C ALA A 191 -57.82 17.46 -35.28
N GLY A 192 -57.76 17.71 -33.97
CA GLY A 192 -58.85 18.33 -33.21
C GLY A 192 -59.13 19.77 -33.65
N GLU A 193 -58.09 20.59 -33.84
CA GLU A 193 -58.20 21.96 -34.37
C GLU A 193 -58.76 21.99 -35.80
N ALA A 194 -58.46 20.96 -36.62
CA ALA A 194 -58.97 20.82 -37.98
C ALA A 194 -60.40 20.24 -38.08
N GLY A 195 -61.04 19.88 -36.95
CA GLY A 195 -62.42 19.36 -36.92
C GLY A 195 -62.59 17.94 -37.47
N LEU A 196 -61.54 17.12 -37.47
CA LEU A 196 -61.61 15.72 -37.90
C LEU A 196 -62.37 14.87 -36.88
N ASN A 197 -63.19 13.92 -37.35
CA ASN A 197 -63.88 12.98 -36.44
C ASN A 197 -62.89 11.99 -35.79
N ALA A 198 -63.27 11.42 -34.65
CA ALA A 198 -62.43 10.53 -33.85
C ALA A 198 -61.89 9.31 -34.63
N ASP A 199 -62.69 8.75 -35.55
CA ASP A 199 -62.29 7.59 -36.37
C ASP A 199 -61.16 7.92 -37.34
N ARG A 200 -61.17 9.12 -37.94
CA ARG A 200 -60.09 9.59 -38.82
C ARG A 200 -58.81 9.91 -38.04
N ILE A 201 -58.92 10.43 -36.82
CA ILE A 201 -57.78 10.66 -35.93
C ILE A 201 -57.12 9.33 -35.56
N ALA A 202 -57.91 8.30 -35.24
CA ALA A 202 -57.40 6.96 -34.97
C ALA A 202 -56.70 6.33 -36.18
N ALA A 203 -57.26 6.52 -37.39
CA ALA A 203 -56.64 6.04 -38.63
C ALA A 203 -55.29 6.73 -38.93
N ILE A 204 -55.18 8.04 -38.71
CA ILE A 204 -53.92 8.80 -38.92
C ILE A 204 -52.85 8.33 -37.92
N ARG A 205 -53.21 8.12 -36.65
CA ARG A 205 -52.29 7.62 -35.62
C ARG A 205 -51.68 6.27 -36.00
N LYS A 206 -52.51 5.36 -36.49
CA LYS A 206 -52.11 4.02 -36.95
C LYS A 206 -51.26 4.06 -38.22
N GLY A 207 -51.60 4.95 -39.17
CA GLY A 207 -50.92 5.02 -40.47
C GLY A 207 -49.60 5.80 -40.47
N VAL A 208 -49.49 6.86 -39.67
CA VAL A 208 -48.32 7.76 -39.66
C VAL A 208 -47.31 7.39 -38.59
N LEU A 209 -47.76 6.96 -37.41
CA LEU A 209 -46.88 6.75 -36.26
C LEU A 209 -46.65 5.27 -35.93
N GLY A 210 -47.36 4.34 -36.59
CA GLY A 210 -47.25 2.91 -36.30
C GLY A 210 -47.68 2.51 -34.88
N LEU A 211 -48.21 3.47 -34.09
CA LEU A 211 -48.70 3.26 -32.73
C LEU A 211 -50.02 2.51 -32.81
N ALA A 212 -49.99 1.22 -32.48
CA ALA A 212 -51.21 0.47 -32.20
C ALA A 212 -51.85 1.05 -30.93
N ALA A 213 -53.14 1.37 -31.00
CA ALA A 213 -53.96 1.65 -29.82
C ALA A 213 -54.14 0.38 -28.98
#